data_AF-A0A7S1EGB0-F1
#
_entry.id   AF-A0A7S1EGB0-F1
#
_cell.length_a   1.000
_cell.length_b   1.000
_cell.length_c   1.000
_cell.angle_alpha   90.00
_cell.angle_beta   90.00
_cell.angle_gamma   90.00
#
_symmetry.space_group_name_H-M   'P 1'
#
loop_
_entity.id
_entity.type
_entity.pdbx_description
1 polymer ?
#
loop_
_entity_poly.entity_id
_entity_poly.type
_entity_poly.pdbx_seq_one_letter_code
_entity_poly.pdbx_strand_id
1 'polypeptide(L)'
;RSEMFDALAERSEMTRGELEASGVLRMHPSFRVVALATPPTAKQNWLTPEVASLFSYHQLLPPSPSEVAAILRAVCADASPDVISGVLSVAVSLDSLKNDAALAGSVSLS
;
A
#
# COMPACT_ATOMS: atom_id res chain seq x y z
N ARG A 1 -1.00 17.03 16.15
CA ARG A 1 -2.29 16.26 16.13
C ARG A 1 -2.78 15.83 17.52
N SER A 2 -2.08 16.09 18.63
CA SER A 2 -2.60 15.86 19.99
C SER A 2 -3.66 16.89 20.42
N GLU A 3 -3.60 18.09 19.84
CA GLU A 3 -4.49 19.23 20.13
C GLU A 3 -5.97 18.95 19.85
N MET A 4 -6.28 18.02 18.94
CA MET A 4 -7.66 17.63 18.62
C MET A 4 -8.37 16.94 19.79
N PHE A 5 -7.65 16.11 20.55
CA PHE A 5 -8.21 15.43 21.71
C PHE A 5 -8.49 16.42 22.84
N ASP A 6 -7.54 17.33 23.07
CA ASP A 6 -7.64 18.33 24.13
C ASP A 6 -8.76 19.35 23.79
N ALA A 7 -8.88 19.79 22.54
CA ALA A 7 -9.97 20.64 22.06
C ALA A 7 -11.35 19.96 22.14
N LEU A 8 -11.42 18.64 21.98
CA LEU A 8 -12.66 17.89 22.16
C LEU A 8 -13.06 17.83 23.64
N ALA A 9 -12.11 17.57 24.53
CA ALA A 9 -12.35 17.58 25.98
C ALA A 9 -12.90 18.93 26.46
N GLU A 10 -12.32 20.03 25.98
CA GLU A 10 -12.79 21.39 26.29
C GLU A 10 -14.20 21.67 25.76
N ARG A 11 -14.48 21.33 24.49
CA ARG A 11 -15.79 21.59 23.88
C ARG A 11 -16.92 20.73 24.44
N SER A 12 -16.60 19.54 24.94
CA SER A 12 -17.56 18.61 25.50
C SER A 12 -17.69 18.73 27.01
N GLU A 13 -16.88 19.58 27.67
CA GLU A 13 -16.80 19.71 29.14
C GLU A 13 -16.53 18.36 29.83
N MET A 14 -15.88 17.43 29.13
CA MET A 14 -15.61 16.08 29.60
C MET A 14 -14.16 15.95 30.03
N THR A 15 -13.94 15.25 31.13
CA THR A 15 -12.60 14.88 31.56
C THR A 15 -12.01 13.81 30.65
N ARG A 16 -10.68 13.68 30.67
CA ARG A 16 -9.97 12.63 29.94
C ARG A 16 -10.52 11.23 30.26
N GLY A 17 -10.82 10.95 31.52
CA GLY A 17 -11.34 9.64 31.95
C GLY A 17 -12.74 9.34 31.38
N GLU A 18 -13.61 10.34 31.26
CA GLU A 18 -14.96 10.19 30.69
C GLU A 18 -14.91 10.00 29.16
N LEU A 19 -13.99 10.70 28.49
CA LEU A 19 -13.72 10.47 27.06
C LEU A 19 -13.19 9.06 26.81
N GLU A 20 -12.22 8.62 27.61
CA GLU A 20 -11.68 7.26 27.49
C GLU A 20 -12.76 6.21 27.79
N ALA A 21 -13.64 6.44 28.78
CA ALA A 21 -14.77 5.57 29.10
C ALA A 21 -15.83 5.50 27.98
N SER A 22 -15.97 6.56 27.18
CA SER A 22 -16.84 6.57 25.98
C SER A 22 -16.16 6.01 24.73
N GLY A 23 -14.92 5.51 24.85
CA GLY A 23 -14.15 4.90 23.76
C GLY A 23 -13.32 5.89 22.95
N VAL A 24 -13.26 7.16 23.35
CA VAL A 24 -12.45 8.19 22.69
C VAL A 24 -11.06 8.21 23.31
N LEU A 25 -10.05 7.82 22.53
CA LEU A 25 -8.68 7.70 23.00
C LEU A 25 -7.76 8.75 22.39
N ARG A 26 -6.82 9.26 23.20
CA ARG A 26 -5.77 10.17 22.71
C ARG A 26 -4.75 9.41 21.88
N MET A 27 -4.53 9.88 20.65
CA MET A 27 -3.56 9.28 19.74
C MET A 27 -2.12 9.64 20.16
N HIS A 28 -1.25 8.63 20.23
CA HIS A 28 0.17 8.83 20.56
C HIS A 28 0.89 9.68 19.47
N PRO A 29 1.80 10.61 19.81
CA PRO A 29 2.48 11.46 18.82
C PRO A 29 3.26 10.69 17.74
N SER A 30 3.80 9.52 18.11
CA SER A 30 4.52 8.63 17.17
C SER A 30 3.62 7.65 16.42
N PHE A 31 2.30 7.70 16.59
CA PHE A 31 1.38 6.85 15.85
C PHE A 31 1.47 7.15 14.35
N ARG A 32 1.53 6.10 13.53
CA ARG A 32 1.59 6.18 12.06
C ARG A 32 0.62 5.15 11.49
N VAL A 33 -0.02 5.49 10.38
CA VAL A 33 -0.89 4.60 9.62
C VAL A 33 -0.24 4.39 8.25
N VAL A 34 -0.07 3.14 7.86
CA VAL A 34 0.39 2.76 6.52
C VAL A 34 -0.71 1.93 5.89
N ALA A 35 -1.19 2.37 4.72
CA ALA A 35 -2.19 1.66 3.94
C ALA A 35 -1.55 1.15 2.64
N LEU A 36 -1.89 -0.07 2.25
CA LEU A 36 -1.47 -0.67 0.98
C LEU A 36 -2.71 -0.85 0.11
N ALA A 37 -2.58 -0.50 -1.16
CA ALA A 37 -3.63 -0.67 -2.14
C ALA A 37 -3.03 -0.89 -3.52
N THR A 38 -3.77 -1.59 -4.39
CA THR A 38 -3.44 -1.71 -5.81
C THR A 38 -3.78 -0.41 -6.54
N PRO A 39 -3.09 -0.05 -7.63
CA PRO A 39 -3.43 1.15 -8.41
C PRO A 39 -4.92 1.22 -8.77
N PRO A 40 -5.56 2.41 -8.71
CA PRO A 40 -6.97 2.55 -9.07
C PRO A 40 -7.17 2.17 -10.54
N THR A 41 -8.27 1.49 -10.83
CA THR A 41 -8.67 1.13 -12.20
C THR A 41 -10.01 1.79 -12.53
N ALA A 42 -10.37 1.87 -13.81
CA ALA A 42 -11.66 2.43 -14.24
C ALA A 42 -12.87 1.74 -13.57
N LYS A 43 -12.74 0.45 -13.20
CA LYS A 43 -13.79 -0.32 -12.51
C LYS A 43 -13.72 -0.22 -10.98
N GLN A 44 -12.56 0.14 -10.43
CA GLN A 44 -12.32 0.25 -8.98
C GLN A 44 -11.47 1.48 -8.69
N ASN A 45 -12.14 2.63 -8.57
CA ASN A 45 -11.51 3.90 -8.26
C ASN A 45 -11.62 4.24 -6.77
N TRP A 46 -10.77 3.61 -5.96
CA TRP A 46 -10.73 3.83 -4.50
C TRP A 46 -9.96 5.10 -4.11
N LEU A 47 -9.10 5.63 -4.99
CA LEU A 47 -8.27 6.81 -4.73
C LEU A 47 -9.06 8.09 -5.08
N THR A 48 -10.12 8.35 -4.32
CA THR A 48 -10.89 9.58 -4.44
C THR A 48 -10.09 10.78 -3.88
N PRO A 49 -10.45 12.03 -4.22
CA PRO A 49 -9.77 13.22 -3.67
C PRO A 49 -9.76 13.25 -2.13
N GLU A 50 -10.82 12.75 -1.50
CA GLU A 50 -10.91 12.64 -0.04
C GLU A 50 -9.84 11.68 0.49
N VAL A 51 -9.74 10.47 -0.06
CA VAL A 51 -8.72 9.49 0.35
C VAL A 51 -7.30 9.97 0.05
N ALA A 52 -7.10 10.58 -1.12
CA ALA A 52 -5.82 11.17 -1.51
C ALA A 52 -5.38 12.31 -0.57
N SER A 53 -6.32 13.03 0.04
CA SER A 53 -5.99 14.08 1.02
C SER A 53 -5.57 13.53 2.39
N LEU A 54 -5.95 12.29 2.72
CA LEU A 54 -5.66 11.66 4.02
C LEU A 54 -4.25 11.04 4.09
N PHE A 55 -3.65 10.70 2.94
CA PHE A 55 -2.40 9.96 2.87
C PHE A 55 -1.39 10.62 1.93
N SER A 56 -0.12 10.59 2.32
CA SER A 56 0.97 10.68 1.35
C SER A 56 1.12 9.32 0.67
N TYR A 57 1.19 9.30 -0.66
CA TYR A 57 1.28 8.07 -1.44
C TYR A 57 2.65 7.94 -2.09
N HIS A 58 3.14 6.70 -2.13
CA HIS A 58 4.32 6.31 -2.86
C HIS A 58 3.96 5.11 -3.73
N GLN A 59 4.11 5.24 -5.04
CA GLN A 59 3.93 4.12 -5.94
C GLN A 59 5.19 3.25 -5.92
N LEU A 60 5.01 1.98 -5.58
CA LEU A 60 6.08 0.98 -5.71
C LEU A 60 6.07 0.44 -7.14
N LEU A 61 7.19 0.59 -7.82
CA LEU A 61 7.40 -0.02 -9.12
C LEU A 61 7.68 -1.52 -8.94
N PRO A 62 7.24 -2.36 -9.89
CA PRO A 62 7.64 -3.76 -9.91
C PRO A 62 9.18 -3.88 -9.90
N PRO A 63 9.75 -4.81 -9.12
CA PRO A 63 11.18 -5.04 -9.11
C PRO A 63 11.66 -5.53 -10.47
N SER A 64 12.85 -5.08 -10.87
CA SER A 64 13.51 -5.56 -12.08
C SER A 64 13.85 -7.06 -11.99
N PRO A 65 14.01 -7.77 -13.11
CA PRO A 65 14.35 -9.20 -13.08
C PRO A 65 15.64 -9.51 -12.30
N SER A 66 16.61 -8.59 -12.30
CA SER A 66 17.85 -8.73 -11.52
C SER A 66 17.61 -8.59 -10.01
N GLU A 67 16.74 -7.68 -9.59
CA GLU A 67 16.31 -7.54 -8.19
C GLU A 67 15.54 -8.77 -7.73
N VAL A 68 14.60 -9.27 -8.55
CA VAL A 68 13.88 -10.51 -8.26
C VAL A 68 14.85 -11.69 -8.13
N ALA A 69 15.84 -11.81 -9.02
CA ALA A 69 16.86 -12.85 -8.94
C ALA A 69 17.74 -12.74 -7.69
N ALA A 70 18.04 -11.51 -7.23
CA ALA A 70 18.78 -11.28 -5.99
C ALA A 70 17.95 -11.65 -4.75
N ILE A 71 16.67 -11.27 -4.74
CA ILE A 71 15.71 -11.65 -3.68
C ILE A 71 15.55 -13.16 -3.61
N LEU A 72 15.35 -13.84 -4.75
CA LEU A 72 15.22 -15.29 -4.81
C LEU A 72 16.47 -16.00 -4.28
N ARG A 73 17.67 -15.51 -4.60
CA ARG A 73 18.92 -16.05 -4.05
C ARG A 73 19.06 -15.83 -2.55
N ALA A 74 18.59 -14.69 -2.04
CA ALA A 74 18.64 -14.38 -0.61
C ALA A 74 17.62 -15.18 0.21
N VAL A 75 16.41 -15.38 -0.33
CA VAL A 75 15.33 -16.13 0.34
C VAL A 75 15.53 -17.65 0.21
N CYS A 76 16.03 -18.11 -0.93
CA CYS A 76 16.23 -19.52 -1.25
C CYS A 76 17.72 -19.82 -1.42
N ALA A 77 18.50 -19.72 -0.33
CA ALA A 77 19.95 -19.94 -0.36
C ALA A 77 20.37 -21.35 -0.81
N ASP A 78 19.51 -22.36 -0.59
CA ASP A 78 19.77 -23.76 -0.94
C ASP A 78 19.32 -24.14 -2.36
N ALA A 79 18.66 -23.23 -3.08
CA ALA A 79 18.15 -23.51 -4.42
C ALA A 79 19.29 -23.48 -5.46
N SER A 80 19.28 -24.45 -6.39
CA SER A 80 20.24 -24.45 -7.48
C SER A 80 20.03 -23.25 -8.42
N PRO A 81 21.11 -22.71 -9.03
CA PRO A 81 21.01 -21.58 -9.96
C PRO A 81 20.05 -21.82 -11.13
N ASP A 82 19.93 -23.07 -11.58
CA ASP A 82 19.04 -23.47 -12.68
C ASP A 82 17.56 -23.33 -12.30
N VAL A 83 17.19 -23.70 -11.07
CA VAL A 83 15.82 -23.56 -10.57
C VAL A 83 15.46 -22.08 -10.42
N ILE A 84 16.37 -21.26 -9.91
CA ILE A 84 16.16 -19.81 -9.79
C ILE A 84 15.95 -19.18 -11.17
N SER A 85 16.75 -19.60 -12.16
CA SER A 85 16.63 -19.10 -13.54
C SER A 85 15.32 -19.55 -14.20
N GLY A 86 14.87 -20.78 -13.94
CA GLY A 86 13.58 -21.28 -14.41
C GLY A 86 12.39 -20.56 -13.79
N VAL A 87 12.41 -20.30 -12.48
CA VAL A 87 11.35 -19.54 -11.80
C VAL A 87 11.31 -18.10 -12.31
N LEU A 88 12.48 -17.48 -12.51
CA LEU A 88 12.57 -16.12 -13.02
C LEU A 88 12.01 -16.01 -14.44
N SER A 89 12.29 -16.96 -15.33
CA SER A 89 11.77 -16.92 -16.71
C SER A 89 10.25 -17.01 -16.74
N VAL A 90 9.66 -17.89 -15.92
CA VAL A 90 8.19 -17.98 -15.79
C VAL A 90 7.61 -16.69 -15.23
N ALA A 91 8.20 -16.11 -14.19
CA ALA A 91 7.73 -14.87 -13.59
C ALA A 91 7.75 -13.70 -14.60
N VAL A 92 8.82 -13.58 -15.39
CA VAL A 92 8.93 -12.57 -16.45
C VAL A 92 7.88 -12.79 -17.53
N SER A 93 7.66 -14.04 -17.98
CA SER A 93 6.62 -14.35 -18.97
C SER A 93 5.21 -14.05 -18.46
N LEU A 94 4.92 -14.30 -17.18
CA LEU A 94 3.62 -13.97 -16.60
C LEU A 94 3.40 -12.46 -16.52
N ASP A 95 4.44 -11.68 -16.21
CA ASP A 95 4.33 -10.23 -16.15
C ASP A 95 4.11 -9.61 -17.53
N SER A 96 4.80 -10.10 -18.57
CA SER A 96 4.55 -9.67 -19.95
C SER A 96 3.11 -9.95 -20.40
N LEU A 97 2.58 -11.14 -20.07
CA LEU A 97 1.20 -11.50 -20.42
C LEU A 97 0.16 -10.62 -19.70
N LYS A 98 0.42 -10.28 -18.44
CA LYS A 98 -0.45 -9.38 -17.66
C LYS A 98 -0.45 -7.96 -18.23
N ASN A 99 0.72 -7.45 -18.64
CA ASN A 99 0.84 -6.13 -19.24
C ASN A 99 0.17 -6.04 -20.61
N ASP A 100 0.26 -7.09 -21.44
CA ASP A 100 -0.47 -7.16 -22.71
C ASP A 100 -2.00 -7.13 -22.49
N ALA A 101 -2.49 -7.85 -21.48
CA ALA A 101 -3.91 -7.81 -21.11
C ALA A 101 -4.34 -6.45 -20.52
N ALA A 102 -3.45 -5.75 -19.83
CA ALA A 102 -3.71 -4.41 -19.28
C ALA A 102 -3.75 -3.33 -20.38
N LEU A 103 -2.90 -3.42 -21.41
CA LEU A 103 -2.90 -2.54 -22.57
C LEU A 103 -4.17 -2.69 -23.43
N ALA A 104 -4.73 -3.90 -23.51
CA ALA A 104 -6.01 -4.14 -24.19
C ALA A 104 -7.21 -3.43 -23.51
N GLY A 105 -7.10 -3.10 -22.21
CA GLY A 105 -8.12 -2.36 -21.47
C GLY A 105 -7.97 -0.83 -21.52
N SER A 106 -6.89 -0.30 -22.11
CA SER A 106 -6.54 1.13 -22.08
C SER A 106 -6.78 1.87 -23.41
N VAL A 107 -7.20 1.18 -24.48
CA VAL A 107 -7.46 1.81 -25.79
C VAL A 107 -8.94 2.17 -25.97
N SER A 108 -9.41 3.21 -25.28
CA SER A 108 -10.56 3.98 -25.77
C SER A 108 -10.68 5.32 -25.03
N LEU A 109 -9.92 6.32 -25.49
CA LEU A 109 -10.26 7.74 -25.34
C LEU A 109 -9.69 8.50 -26.55
N SER A 110 -10.51 8.59 -27.61
CA SER A 110 -10.57 9.65 -28.62
C SER A 110 -11.97 9.66 -29.20
#